data_AF-A0A3M7TRF2-F1
#
_entry.id   AF-A0A3M7TRF2-F1
#
_cell.length_a   1.000
_cell.length_b   1.000
_cell.length_c   1.000
_cell.angle_alpha   90.00
_cell.angle_beta   90.00
_cell.angle_gamma   90.00
#
_symmetry.space_group_name_H-M   'P 1'
#
loop_
_entity.id
_entity.type
_entity.pdbx_description
1 polymer ?
#
loop_
_entity_poly.entity_id
_entity_poly.type
_entity_poly.pdbx_seq_one_letter_code
_entity_poly.pdbx_strand_id
1 'polypeptide(L)'
;MKLRIFILSLGLAILAGFTFVYGSNEGMIETEWEADPEFEGDPIQKDASVPEEEEPGAIDLNDEFVRLGGEENDQADTKPEPAPEYGIVPLSLSIPAIEVEADIEPVGVLDNGQMGVPADAEGVAWFEPGTMPGNTGNAVLAGHVDSRTGPAVFWDLNKLEPGDEIHVSGEDGEPLTFEVQLTVSYGRNDAPIEEIFGPTDKKRLNLITCSGTFDRAEGTHDQRLVVYTELVEPEAEEEPAEDFEGAPPAAPENVIVQHNRISWHAVRDEAVIGYRIYRENKETGAFDHIESVSAHERKSLRTEGAADYAFYITSVNGDGLESDPSEIASFRD
;
A
#
# COMPACT_ATOMS: atom_id res chain seq x y z
N MET A 1 18.92 65.85 5.62
CA MET A 1 17.93 65.94 4.53
C MET A 1 16.95 64.78 4.71
N LYS A 2 15.65 65.10 4.77
CA LYS A 2 14.46 64.24 4.98
C LYS A 2 14.31 63.50 6.32
N LEU A 3 13.58 64.21 7.17
CA LEU A 3 12.79 63.84 8.35
C LEU A 3 11.59 62.95 7.97
N ARG A 4 11.19 62.02 8.85
CA ARG A 4 9.77 61.75 9.21
C ARG A 4 9.69 61.05 10.58
N ILE A 5 8.87 61.64 11.45
CA ILE A 5 8.55 61.33 12.85
C ILE A 5 7.12 60.79 12.91
N PHE A 6 6.79 59.91 13.89
CA PHE A 6 5.58 59.81 14.75
C PHE A 6 5.64 58.42 15.45
N ILE A 7 5.98 58.22 16.73
CA ILE A 7 5.26 58.45 18.02
C ILE A 7 3.76 58.03 17.92
N LEU A 8 3.16 57.09 18.66
CA LEU A 8 3.04 56.95 20.13
C LEU A 8 2.55 55.53 20.57
N SER A 9 3.01 55.15 21.76
CA SER A 9 2.50 54.13 22.71
C SER A 9 1.02 54.33 23.11
N LEU A 10 0.27 53.26 23.46
CA LEU A 10 -0.43 53.09 24.78
C LEU A 10 -1.27 51.78 24.89
N GLY A 11 -1.19 51.11 26.06
CA GLY A 11 -2.17 50.14 26.64
C GLY A 11 -1.65 48.69 26.67
N LEU A 12 -1.27 48.01 27.78
CA LEU A 12 -1.73 47.93 29.19
C LEU A 12 -3.23 47.54 29.28
N ALA A 13 -3.73 46.51 29.97
CA ALA A 13 -3.26 45.29 30.64
C ALA A 13 -4.52 44.52 31.14
N ILE A 14 -4.32 43.36 31.78
CA ILE A 14 -5.22 42.68 32.78
C ILE A 14 -6.31 41.77 32.19
N LEU A 15 -6.72 40.62 32.73
CA LEU A 15 -6.23 39.58 33.68
C LEU A 15 -7.48 38.68 33.96
N ALA A 16 -7.28 37.39 34.21
CA ALA A 16 -8.17 36.46 34.94
C ALA A 16 -9.51 36.09 34.26
N GLY A 17 -9.94 34.83 34.16
CA GLY A 17 -9.76 33.71 35.08
C GLY A 17 -10.89 33.73 36.11
N PHE A 18 -12.00 33.02 35.86
CA PHE A 18 -13.00 32.73 36.90
C PHE A 18 -13.82 31.48 36.56
N THR A 19 -13.60 30.43 37.34
CA THR A 19 -14.48 29.27 37.51
C THR A 19 -15.20 29.38 38.87
N PHE A 20 -16.31 28.63 38.97
CA PHE A 20 -17.01 28.18 40.18
C PHE A 20 -18.14 29.07 40.78
N VAL A 21 -19.37 28.57 40.56
CA VAL A 21 -20.28 27.95 41.56
C VAL A 21 -21.44 28.73 42.23
N TYR A 22 -22.61 28.08 42.11
CA TYR A 22 -23.81 27.99 42.94
C TYR A 22 -24.71 29.21 43.24
N GLY A 23 -26.02 28.99 42.99
CA GLY A 23 -27.01 29.03 44.08
C GLY A 23 -28.32 29.80 43.82
N SER A 24 -29.42 29.05 43.62
CA SER A 24 -30.78 29.23 44.21
C SER A 24 -31.58 30.52 43.89
N ASN A 25 -32.91 30.56 43.72
CA ASN A 25 -34.05 29.63 43.79
C ASN A 25 -35.28 30.37 43.20
N GLU A 26 -36.39 29.64 43.04
CA GLU A 26 -37.81 30.06 43.01
C GLU A 26 -38.55 30.02 41.65
N GLY A 27 -39.46 29.05 41.55
CA GLY A 27 -40.52 29.02 40.53
C GLY A 27 -41.20 27.66 40.37
N MET A 28 -41.86 27.17 41.43
CA MET A 28 -42.67 25.95 41.45
C MET A 28 -43.84 25.97 40.46
N ILE A 29 -44.10 24.86 39.76
CA ILE A 29 -45.44 24.24 39.71
C ILE A 29 -45.34 22.72 39.52
N GLU A 30 -46.07 22.02 40.37
CA GLU A 30 -46.21 20.56 40.49
C GLU A 30 -47.06 19.95 39.36
N THR A 31 -46.79 18.70 39.02
CA THR A 31 -47.78 17.60 39.16
C THR A 31 -47.09 16.24 39.22
N GLU A 32 -47.41 15.50 40.29
CA GLU A 32 -47.02 14.13 40.62
C GLU A 32 -47.48 13.06 39.61
N TRP A 33 -46.73 11.96 39.56
CA TRP A 33 -47.31 10.61 39.71
C TRP A 33 -46.19 9.57 39.94
N GLU A 34 -46.46 8.65 40.87
CA GLU A 34 -45.56 7.81 41.66
C GLU A 34 -45.07 6.51 40.98
N ALA A 35 -44.13 5.84 41.66
CA ALA A 35 -43.36 4.68 41.25
C ALA A 35 -44.05 3.30 41.42
N ASP A 36 -43.66 2.37 40.52
CA ASP A 36 -43.41 0.90 40.60
C ASP A 36 -44.30 -0.03 41.47
N PRO A 37 -44.61 -1.26 41.00
CA PRO A 37 -43.63 -2.35 41.15
C PRO A 37 -43.65 -3.53 40.15
N GLU A 38 -42.57 -4.33 40.27
CA GLU A 38 -42.23 -5.65 39.74
C GLU A 38 -43.40 -6.66 39.54
N PHE A 39 -43.35 -7.44 38.45
CA PHE A 39 -43.92 -8.79 38.42
C PHE A 39 -43.16 -9.75 37.48
N GLU A 40 -42.91 -10.95 38.00
CA GLU A 40 -42.12 -12.07 37.48
C GLU A 40 -42.73 -12.78 36.25
N GLY A 41 -41.87 -13.37 35.40
CA GLY A 41 -42.24 -14.53 34.56
C GLY A 41 -41.51 -14.65 33.20
N ASP A 42 -40.45 -15.47 33.14
CA ASP A 42 -39.92 -16.09 31.90
C ASP A 42 -40.73 -17.35 31.53
N PRO A 43 -40.61 -17.97 30.33
CA PRO A 43 -40.03 -17.53 29.04
C PRO A 43 -40.94 -17.86 27.82
N ILE A 44 -40.88 -17.11 26.70
CA ILE A 44 -41.36 -17.61 25.40
C ILE A 44 -40.35 -17.27 24.29
N GLN A 45 -39.80 -18.33 23.69
CA GLN A 45 -39.05 -18.29 22.43
C GLN A 45 -39.91 -17.66 21.33
N LYS A 46 -39.32 -16.74 20.55
CA LYS A 46 -39.77 -16.51 19.18
C LYS A 46 -38.58 -16.17 18.30
N ASP A 47 -38.02 -17.24 17.76
CA ASP A 47 -37.55 -17.30 16.38
C ASP A 47 -38.51 -16.54 15.46
N ALA A 48 -37.99 -15.49 14.83
CA ALA A 48 -38.48 -14.92 13.60
C ALA A 48 -37.38 -14.00 13.06
N SER A 49 -36.35 -14.61 12.47
CA SER A 49 -35.65 -14.00 11.35
C SER A 49 -36.70 -13.55 10.33
N VAL A 50 -36.84 -12.24 10.17
CA VAL A 50 -37.51 -11.67 9.00
C VAL A 50 -36.57 -11.96 7.83
N PRO A 51 -37.02 -12.68 6.79
CA PRO A 51 -36.20 -12.81 5.59
C PRO A 51 -36.17 -11.43 4.92
N GLU A 52 -34.98 -10.90 4.68
CA GLU A 52 -34.80 -9.87 3.67
C GLU A 52 -35.30 -10.45 2.34
N GLU A 53 -36.23 -9.74 1.72
CA GLU A 53 -36.70 -10.07 0.39
C GLU A 53 -35.54 -9.85 -0.58
N GLU A 54 -34.99 -10.94 -1.12
CA GLU A 54 -34.13 -10.87 -2.29
C GLU A 54 -34.93 -10.33 -3.47
N GLU A 55 -34.53 -9.17 -3.98
CA GLU A 55 -34.93 -8.65 -5.28
C GLU A 55 -34.57 -9.69 -6.37
N PRO A 56 -35.55 -10.27 -7.11
CA PRO A 56 -35.24 -11.22 -8.15
C PRO A 56 -34.73 -10.44 -9.38
N GLY A 57 -33.41 -10.34 -9.54
CA GLY A 57 -32.81 -9.84 -10.78
C GLY A 57 -31.46 -9.14 -10.69
N ALA A 58 -30.83 -9.01 -9.52
CA ALA A 58 -29.45 -8.54 -9.45
C ALA A 58 -28.51 -9.66 -9.94
N ILE A 59 -28.03 -9.53 -11.18
CA ILE A 59 -27.00 -10.41 -11.73
C ILE A 59 -25.70 -10.11 -10.99
N ASP A 60 -25.13 -11.12 -10.33
CA ASP A 60 -23.78 -11.03 -9.78
C ASP A 60 -22.80 -10.87 -10.95
N LEU A 61 -22.27 -9.65 -11.11
CA LEU A 61 -21.35 -9.31 -12.19
C LEU A 61 -20.03 -10.10 -12.10
N ASN A 62 -19.71 -10.67 -10.93
CA ASN A 62 -18.52 -11.50 -10.75
C ASN A 62 -18.69 -12.91 -11.33
N ASP A 63 -19.91 -13.43 -11.44
CA ASP A 63 -20.20 -14.72 -12.08
C ASP A 63 -20.27 -14.63 -13.62
N GLU A 64 -20.71 -13.47 -14.14
CA GLU A 64 -20.92 -13.27 -15.58
C GLU A 64 -19.64 -12.88 -16.34
N PHE A 65 -18.75 -12.14 -15.68
CA PHE A 65 -17.43 -11.81 -16.20
C PHE A 65 -16.40 -12.41 -15.26
N VAL A 66 -15.72 -13.49 -15.69
CA VAL A 66 -14.54 -14.00 -14.97
C VAL A 66 -13.51 -12.87 -14.90
N ARG A 67 -13.56 -12.10 -13.82
CA ARG A 67 -12.45 -11.30 -13.34
C ARG A 67 -11.46 -12.31 -12.82
N LEU A 68 -10.30 -12.41 -13.45
CA LEU A 68 -9.14 -12.99 -12.77
C LEU A 68 -8.77 -11.98 -11.66
N GLY A 69 -9.50 -12.04 -10.54
CA GLY A 69 -9.41 -11.10 -9.42
C GLY A 69 -10.74 -10.77 -8.75
N GLY A 70 -11.51 -11.76 -8.30
CA GLY A 70 -12.72 -11.58 -7.47
C GLY A 70 -13.19 -12.93 -6.90
N GLU A 71 -13.38 -12.99 -5.59
CA GLU A 71 -13.25 -14.18 -4.73
C GLU A 71 -14.47 -15.13 -4.69
N GLU A 72 -14.23 -16.44 -4.79
CA GLU A 72 -15.02 -17.45 -4.06
C GLU A 72 -14.18 -17.88 -2.85
N ASN A 73 -14.78 -17.72 -1.66
CA ASN A 73 -14.19 -17.94 -0.35
C ASN A 73 -13.92 -19.44 -0.12
N ASP A 74 -12.68 -19.87 -0.34
CA ASP A 74 -12.11 -21.03 0.35
C ASP A 74 -10.73 -20.63 0.88
N GLN A 75 -10.54 -20.78 2.18
CA GLN A 75 -9.29 -20.55 2.89
C GLN A 75 -8.14 -21.33 2.23
N ALA A 76 -7.38 -20.63 1.39
CA ALA A 76 -6.03 -21.00 1.00
C ALA A 76 -5.19 -19.72 1.09
N ASP A 77 -4.11 -19.77 1.86
CA ASP A 77 -3.09 -18.73 1.97
C ASP A 77 -2.53 -18.33 0.59
N THR A 78 -3.20 -17.43 -0.13
CA THR A 78 -2.55 -16.66 -1.20
C THR A 78 -1.93 -15.44 -0.58
N LYS A 79 -0.72 -15.64 -0.03
CA LYS A 79 0.26 -14.58 0.17
C LYS A 79 0.26 -13.70 -1.10
N PRO A 80 0.15 -12.36 -0.99
CA PRO A 80 0.26 -11.48 -2.15
C PRO A 80 1.51 -11.90 -2.93
N GLU A 81 1.36 -12.04 -4.26
CA GLU A 81 2.47 -12.36 -5.14
C GLU A 81 3.59 -11.36 -4.82
N PRO A 82 4.81 -11.83 -4.44
CA PRO A 82 5.81 -10.93 -3.91
C PRO A 82 6.09 -9.85 -4.94
N ALA A 83 5.94 -8.59 -4.52
CA ALA A 83 6.36 -7.45 -5.31
C ALA A 83 7.77 -7.74 -5.86
N PRO A 84 8.05 -7.43 -7.14
CA PRO A 84 9.29 -7.85 -7.74
C PRO A 84 10.48 -7.35 -6.91
N GLU A 85 11.42 -8.24 -6.62
CA GLU A 85 12.62 -7.91 -5.83
C GLU A 85 13.57 -7.06 -6.70
N TYR A 86 13.52 -5.74 -6.49
CA TYR A 86 14.35 -4.73 -7.17
C TYR A 86 15.44 -4.18 -6.27
N GLY A 87 16.17 -5.05 -5.56
CA GLY A 87 17.26 -4.58 -4.73
C GLY A 87 18.29 -3.81 -5.56
N ILE A 88 18.95 -2.84 -4.92
CA ILE A 88 19.91 -1.94 -5.56
C ILE A 88 21.34 -2.26 -5.15
N VAL A 89 22.29 -2.07 -6.06
CA VAL A 89 23.70 -1.95 -5.69
C VAL A 89 23.86 -0.56 -5.04
N PRO A 90 24.12 -0.48 -3.72
CA PRO A 90 24.10 0.79 -3.01
C PRO A 90 25.39 1.58 -3.29
N LEU A 91 25.25 2.85 -3.65
CA LEU A 91 26.36 3.76 -3.96
C LEU A 91 26.46 4.95 -3.00
N SER A 92 25.33 5.42 -2.46
CA SER A 92 25.31 6.54 -1.51
C SER A 92 24.31 6.33 -0.38
N LEU A 93 24.64 6.85 0.79
CA LEU A 93 23.83 6.85 2.01
C LEU A 93 23.53 8.28 2.44
N SER A 94 22.26 8.58 2.71
CA SER A 94 21.84 9.80 3.42
C SER A 94 21.06 9.44 4.69
N ILE A 95 21.37 10.12 5.79
CA ILE A 95 20.62 10.02 7.06
C ILE A 95 20.35 11.44 7.58
N PRO A 96 19.21 12.05 7.19
CA PRO A 96 18.94 13.45 7.48
C PRO A 96 18.95 13.81 8.98
N ALA A 97 18.44 12.93 9.84
CA ALA A 97 18.32 13.16 11.28
C ALA A 97 19.67 13.41 11.99
N ILE A 98 20.77 12.92 11.39
CA ILE A 98 22.13 13.07 11.92
C ILE A 98 23.10 13.70 10.91
N GLU A 99 22.56 14.33 9.86
CA GLU A 99 23.33 15.05 8.83
C GLU A 99 24.44 14.21 8.15
N VAL A 100 24.19 12.91 7.95
CA VAL A 100 25.12 12.01 7.26
C VAL A 100 24.85 12.01 5.77
N GLU A 101 25.91 12.20 4.99
CA GLU A 101 25.97 12.00 3.53
C GLU A 101 27.28 11.26 3.24
N ALA A 102 27.23 10.06 2.66
CA ALA A 102 28.41 9.22 2.49
C ALA A 102 28.36 8.34 1.23
N ASP A 103 29.53 8.10 0.65
CA ASP A 103 29.72 7.09 -0.39
C ASP A 103 29.74 5.68 0.21
N ILE A 104 29.16 4.72 -0.52
CA ILE A 104 29.11 3.31 -0.14
C ILE A 104 30.06 2.51 -1.04
N GLU A 105 30.91 1.69 -0.42
CA GLU A 105 31.79 0.74 -1.13
C GLU A 105 31.45 -0.72 -0.78
N PRO A 106 31.53 -1.65 -1.75
CA PRO A 106 31.31 -3.06 -1.47
C PRO A 106 32.50 -3.68 -0.72
N VAL A 107 32.20 -4.50 0.28
CA VAL A 107 33.19 -5.29 1.02
C VAL A 107 32.75 -6.74 1.17
N GLY A 108 33.74 -7.63 1.25
CA GLY A 108 33.53 -9.06 1.49
C GLY A 108 33.87 -9.49 2.92
N VAL A 109 34.11 -10.79 3.06
CA VAL A 109 34.62 -11.40 4.29
C VAL A 109 36.15 -11.48 4.21
N LEU A 110 36.83 -11.01 5.26
CA LEU A 110 38.29 -11.09 5.41
C LEU A 110 38.72 -12.52 5.81
N ASP A 111 40.01 -12.83 5.67
CA ASP A 111 40.57 -14.16 6.02
C ASP A 111 40.31 -14.61 7.47
N ASN A 112 40.06 -13.65 8.37
CA ASN A 112 39.74 -13.90 9.77
C ASN A 112 38.23 -14.08 10.04
N GLY A 113 37.40 -14.10 9.01
CA GLY A 113 35.95 -14.28 9.09
C GLY A 113 35.16 -13.01 9.39
N GLN A 114 35.81 -11.84 9.54
CA GLN A 114 35.11 -10.57 9.78
C GLN A 114 34.67 -9.93 8.46
N MET A 115 33.58 -9.16 8.52
CA MET A 115 33.21 -8.23 7.44
C MET A 115 34.33 -7.19 7.24
N GLY A 116 34.58 -6.82 5.98
CA GLY A 116 35.40 -5.64 5.70
C GLY A 116 34.80 -4.36 6.30
N VAL A 117 35.61 -3.32 6.40
CA VAL A 117 35.21 -2.00 6.91
C VAL A 117 35.60 -0.96 5.88
N PRO A 118 34.98 0.23 5.88
CA PRO A 118 35.30 1.23 4.89
C PRO A 118 36.76 1.71 5.03
N ALA A 119 37.38 2.05 3.90
CA ALA A 119 38.77 2.47 3.83
C ALA A 119 39.03 3.79 4.57
N ASP A 120 38.07 4.71 4.48
CA ASP A 120 38.15 6.07 5.02
C ASP A 120 37.10 6.29 6.13
N ALA A 121 37.32 7.31 6.97
CA ALA A 121 36.47 7.59 8.12
C ALA A 121 35.07 8.11 7.72
N GLU A 122 34.97 8.72 6.54
CA GLU A 122 33.76 9.33 5.99
C GLU A 122 32.94 8.35 5.13
N GLY A 123 33.51 7.20 4.76
CA GLY A 123 32.85 6.22 3.88
C GLY A 123 32.05 5.16 4.65
N VAL A 124 31.18 4.47 3.93
CA VAL A 124 30.36 3.34 4.43
C VAL A 124 30.65 2.09 3.60
N ALA A 125 30.69 0.94 4.25
CA ALA A 125 30.91 -0.34 3.60
C ALA A 125 29.63 -1.17 3.54
N TRP A 126 29.27 -1.68 2.36
CA TRP A 126 28.17 -2.62 2.17
C TRP A 126 28.67 -4.06 2.12
N PHE A 127 28.02 -4.95 2.87
CA PHE A 127 28.32 -6.38 2.82
C PHE A 127 27.75 -7.04 1.55
N GLU A 128 28.49 -6.94 0.44
CA GLU A 128 28.12 -7.44 -0.89
C GLU A 128 27.71 -8.92 -0.92
N PRO A 129 28.35 -9.86 -0.16
CA PRO A 129 27.94 -11.25 -0.16
C PRO A 129 26.55 -11.52 0.45
N GLY A 130 25.95 -10.53 1.13
CA GLY A 130 24.66 -10.62 1.80
C GLY A 130 23.47 -10.22 0.92
N THR A 131 22.34 -9.90 1.55
CA THR A 131 21.15 -9.41 0.86
C THR A 131 21.40 -8.02 0.27
N MET A 132 20.94 -7.82 -0.96
CA MET A 132 20.95 -6.51 -1.62
C MET A 132 19.86 -5.61 -1.03
N PRO A 133 20.15 -4.34 -0.66
CA PRO A 133 19.15 -3.42 -0.11
C PRO A 133 17.89 -3.36 -0.98
N GLY A 134 16.71 -3.57 -0.39
CA GLY A 134 15.42 -3.62 -1.08
C GLY A 134 14.88 -5.04 -1.33
N ASN A 135 15.75 -6.05 -1.31
CA ASN A 135 15.31 -7.46 -1.36
C ASN A 135 14.86 -7.95 0.02
N THR A 136 14.08 -9.04 0.02
CA THR A 136 13.74 -9.75 1.25
C THR A 136 15.00 -10.31 1.90
N GLY A 137 15.25 -9.94 3.15
CA GLY A 137 16.43 -10.31 3.92
C GLY A 137 17.07 -9.14 4.65
N ASN A 138 18.27 -9.38 5.17
CA ASN A 138 19.06 -8.40 5.91
C ASN A 138 20.22 -7.90 5.04
N ALA A 139 20.08 -6.69 4.50
CA ALA A 139 21.23 -5.95 3.97
C ALA A 139 22.01 -5.31 5.13
N VAL A 140 23.33 -5.20 5.01
CA VAL A 140 24.18 -4.69 6.10
C VAL A 140 25.15 -3.61 5.61
N LEU A 141 25.14 -2.47 6.30
CA LEU A 141 26.10 -1.38 6.13
C LEU A 141 26.94 -1.21 7.40
N ALA A 142 28.24 -0.97 7.24
CA ALA A 142 29.17 -0.73 8.32
C ALA A 142 29.91 0.60 8.13
N GLY A 143 30.09 1.35 9.21
CA GLY A 143 30.81 2.63 9.21
C GLY A 143 31.59 2.84 10.49
N HIS A 144 32.65 3.63 10.41
CA HIS A 144 33.47 3.96 11.59
C HIS A 144 32.70 4.91 12.52
N VAL A 145 32.84 4.70 13.83
CA VAL A 145 32.30 5.63 14.84
C VAL A 145 33.23 6.82 14.99
N ASP A 146 34.53 6.56 15.09
CA ASP A 146 35.57 7.57 15.23
C ASP A 146 36.83 7.18 14.47
N SER A 147 37.78 8.12 14.47
CA SER A 147 39.09 8.00 13.90
C SER A 147 40.13 8.59 14.86
N ARG A 148 41.41 8.47 14.51
CA ARG A 148 42.51 9.07 15.29
C ARG A 148 42.44 10.60 15.34
N THR A 149 41.69 11.21 14.44
CA THR A 149 41.58 12.67 14.28
C THR A 149 40.25 13.23 14.77
N GLY A 150 39.27 12.39 15.10
CA GLY A 150 37.96 12.83 15.60
C GLY A 150 36.81 11.91 15.19
N PRO A 151 35.57 12.40 15.32
CA PRO A 151 34.36 11.74 14.84
C PRO A 151 34.48 11.22 13.40
N ALA A 152 33.81 10.12 13.11
CA ALA A 152 33.69 9.52 11.77
C ALA A 152 32.21 9.46 11.33
N VAL A 153 31.93 8.84 10.18
CA VAL A 153 30.60 8.86 9.53
C VAL A 153 29.45 8.43 10.45
N PHE A 154 29.66 7.44 11.32
CA PHE A 154 28.63 6.91 12.22
C PHE A 154 28.81 7.35 13.68
N TRP A 155 29.53 8.45 13.92
CA TRP A 155 29.73 9.02 15.26
C TRP A 155 28.41 9.24 16.01
N ASP A 156 27.41 9.78 15.33
CA ASP A 156 26.12 10.15 15.90
C ASP A 156 25.02 9.11 15.68
N LEU A 157 25.37 7.91 15.19
CA LEU A 157 24.39 6.86 14.88
C LEU A 157 23.55 6.44 16.09
N ASN A 158 24.06 6.64 17.31
CA ASN A 158 23.35 6.37 18.55
C ASN A 158 22.21 7.35 18.87
N LYS A 159 22.06 8.42 18.08
CA LYS A 159 20.99 9.41 18.23
C LYS A 159 19.74 9.06 17.42
N LEU A 160 19.82 8.08 16.52
CA LEU A 160 18.68 7.67 15.71
C LEU A 160 17.57 7.06 16.56
N GLU A 161 16.36 7.52 16.33
CA GLU A 161 15.13 7.12 16.99
C GLU A 161 14.20 6.39 16.00
N PRO A 162 13.27 5.54 16.48
CA PRO A 162 12.29 4.92 15.61
C PRO A 162 11.48 5.98 14.83
N GLY A 163 11.32 5.76 13.52
CA GLY A 163 10.70 6.73 12.61
C GLY A 163 11.69 7.61 11.84
N ASP A 164 12.98 7.65 12.23
CA ASP A 164 13.99 8.34 11.43
C ASP A 164 14.21 7.62 10.09
N GLU A 165 14.39 8.39 9.02
CA GLU A 165 14.58 7.85 7.68
C GLU A 165 16.06 7.70 7.32
N ILE A 166 16.35 6.65 6.56
CA ILE A 166 17.64 6.37 5.95
C ILE A 166 17.40 6.14 4.46
N HIS A 167 18.08 6.93 3.62
CA HIS A 167 17.95 6.84 2.17
C HIS A 167 19.18 6.18 1.56
N VAL A 168 18.97 5.19 0.69
CA VAL A 168 20.04 4.51 -0.04
C VAL A 168 19.78 4.62 -1.53
N SER A 169 20.76 5.11 -2.28
CA SER A 169 20.65 5.29 -3.73
C SER A 169 21.64 4.37 -4.47
N GLY A 170 21.20 3.85 -5.60
CA GLY A 170 22.04 3.13 -6.56
C GLY A 170 22.48 4.01 -7.73
N GLU A 171 22.87 3.40 -8.84
CA GLU A 171 23.29 4.11 -10.07
C GLU A 171 22.10 4.81 -10.77
N ASP A 172 20.94 4.17 -10.77
CA ASP A 172 19.72 4.62 -11.42
C ASP A 172 18.50 4.42 -10.50
N GLY A 173 17.53 5.33 -10.56
CA GLY A 173 16.24 5.22 -9.86
C GLY A 173 16.08 6.16 -8.66
N GLU A 174 14.88 6.12 -8.07
CA GLU A 174 14.59 6.81 -6.81
C GLU A 174 15.31 6.11 -5.64
N PRO A 175 15.73 6.84 -4.61
CA PRO A 175 16.34 6.25 -3.42
C PRO A 175 15.35 5.31 -2.71
N LEU A 176 15.87 4.19 -2.20
CA LEU A 176 15.12 3.36 -1.26
C LEU A 176 15.10 4.06 0.10
N THR A 177 13.90 4.20 0.68
CA THR A 177 13.70 4.76 2.01
C THR A 177 13.53 3.64 3.02
N PHE A 178 14.35 3.64 4.06
CA PHE A 178 14.24 2.73 5.19
C PHE A 178 13.90 3.53 6.45
N GLU A 179 12.98 3.01 7.25
CA GLU A 179 12.61 3.63 8.52
C GLU A 179 13.29 2.87 9.67
N VAL A 180 13.94 3.62 10.56
CA VAL A 180 14.52 3.09 11.79
C VAL A 180 13.42 2.48 12.66
N GLN A 181 13.62 1.24 13.06
CA GLN A 181 12.71 0.51 13.96
C GLN A 181 13.26 0.46 15.39
N LEU A 182 14.57 0.25 15.53
CA LEU A 182 15.20 0.13 16.84
C LEU A 182 16.73 0.33 16.74
N THR A 183 17.28 1.02 17.73
CA THR A 183 18.73 1.17 17.93
C THR A 183 19.17 0.42 19.20
N VAL A 184 20.10 -0.53 19.07
CA VAL A 184 20.57 -1.37 20.20
C VAL A 184 22.10 -1.40 20.27
N SER A 185 22.65 -1.34 21.48
CA SER A 185 24.07 -1.60 21.72
C SER A 185 24.28 -2.97 22.38
N TYR A 186 25.11 -3.79 21.75
CA TYR A 186 25.53 -5.10 22.24
C TYR A 186 26.98 -5.04 22.73
N GLY A 187 27.35 -5.93 23.67
CA GLY A 187 28.76 -6.19 23.92
C GLY A 187 29.43 -6.70 22.65
N ARG A 188 30.74 -6.42 22.46
CA ARG A 188 31.48 -6.74 21.23
C ARG A 188 31.23 -8.16 20.71
N ASN A 189 31.15 -9.12 21.62
CA ASN A 189 31.01 -10.54 21.30
C ASN A 189 29.58 -11.08 21.48
N ASP A 190 28.63 -10.20 21.85
CA ASP A 190 27.25 -10.57 22.20
C ASP A 190 26.25 -10.12 21.12
N ALA A 191 26.71 -9.45 20.07
CA ALA A 191 25.86 -9.02 18.96
C ALA A 191 25.25 -10.25 18.25
N PRO A 192 23.93 -10.30 18.04
CA PRO A 192 23.25 -11.46 17.48
C PRO A 192 23.50 -11.57 15.97
N ILE A 193 24.57 -12.26 15.58
CA ILE A 193 24.99 -12.40 14.17
C ILE A 193 23.86 -12.88 13.25
N GLU A 194 23.09 -13.87 13.70
CA GLU A 194 21.97 -14.41 12.90
C GLU A 194 20.85 -13.38 12.68
N GLU A 195 20.58 -12.53 13.66
CA GLU A 195 19.55 -11.48 13.52
C GLU A 195 20.02 -10.35 12.60
N ILE A 196 21.33 -10.08 12.59
CA ILE A 196 21.95 -8.98 11.85
C ILE A 196 22.22 -9.38 10.39
N PHE A 197 22.72 -10.58 10.15
CA PHE A 197 23.18 -11.06 8.83
C PHE A 197 22.37 -12.23 8.28
N GLY A 198 21.60 -12.92 9.12
CA GLY A 198 20.83 -14.11 8.72
C GLY A 198 19.57 -13.77 7.93
N PRO A 199 18.82 -14.80 7.51
CA PRO A 199 17.60 -14.62 6.73
C PRO A 199 16.48 -14.01 7.57
N THR A 200 15.63 -13.23 6.92
CA THR A 200 14.39 -12.69 7.46
C THR A 200 13.36 -12.59 6.32
N ASP A 201 12.08 -12.58 6.66
CA ASP A 201 10.97 -12.35 5.73
C ASP A 201 10.68 -10.84 5.52
N LYS A 202 11.44 -9.98 6.19
CA LYS A 202 11.39 -8.52 6.07
C LYS A 202 12.43 -7.99 5.09
N LYS A 203 12.24 -6.78 4.58
CA LYS A 203 13.22 -6.04 3.76
C LYS A 203 13.99 -5.07 4.66
N ARG A 204 15.10 -5.53 5.26
CA ARG A 204 15.83 -4.74 6.26
C ARG A 204 17.16 -4.22 5.75
N LEU A 205 17.57 -3.08 6.26
CA LEU A 205 18.91 -2.52 6.13
C LEU A 205 19.50 -2.26 7.53
N ASN A 206 20.38 -3.14 8.00
CA ASN A 206 20.99 -3.00 9.31
C ASN A 206 22.28 -2.18 9.22
N LEU A 207 22.38 -1.09 10.00
CA LEU A 207 23.60 -0.28 10.09
C LEU A 207 24.37 -0.68 11.35
N ILE A 208 25.68 -0.86 11.23
CA ILE A 208 26.54 -1.32 12.33
C ILE A 208 27.73 -0.38 12.51
N THR A 209 28.02 -0.05 13.77
CA THR A 209 29.25 0.67 14.12
C THR A 209 29.86 0.19 15.45
N CYS A 210 31.10 0.61 15.70
CA CYS A 210 31.72 0.48 17.01
C CYS A 210 31.05 1.44 18.01
N SER A 211 30.91 1.05 19.27
CA SER A 211 30.26 1.88 20.30
C SER A 211 30.88 1.62 21.67
N GLY A 212 30.55 2.42 22.66
CA GLY A 212 31.05 2.25 24.02
C GLY A 212 32.49 2.71 24.18
N THR A 213 33.19 2.15 25.15
CA THR A 213 34.54 2.62 25.53
C THR A 213 35.61 1.97 24.67
N PHE A 214 36.57 2.78 24.20
CA PHE A 214 37.74 2.25 23.52
C PHE A 214 38.64 1.48 24.51
N ASP A 215 38.76 0.18 24.33
CA ASP A 215 39.69 -0.66 25.05
C ASP A 215 41.08 -0.56 24.41
N ARG A 216 42.03 0.07 25.12
CA ARG A 216 43.41 0.25 24.64
C ARG A 216 44.23 -1.03 24.61
N ALA A 217 43.90 -2.02 25.42
CA ALA A 217 44.60 -3.30 25.41
C ALA A 217 44.24 -4.09 24.17
N GLU A 218 42.95 -4.06 23.80
CA GLU A 218 42.40 -4.76 22.63
C GLU A 218 42.44 -3.93 21.35
N GLY A 219 42.69 -2.62 21.45
CA GLY A 219 42.79 -1.70 20.31
C GLY A 219 41.46 -1.43 19.60
N THR A 220 40.32 -1.58 20.28
CA THR A 220 38.98 -1.44 19.69
C THR A 220 37.93 -1.18 20.77
N HIS A 221 36.73 -0.78 20.36
CA HIS A 221 35.59 -0.51 21.23
C HIS A 221 34.93 -1.77 21.78
N ASP A 222 34.48 -1.72 23.03
CA ASP A 222 33.89 -2.85 23.76
C ASP A 222 32.44 -3.16 23.40
N GLN A 223 31.77 -2.31 22.61
CA GLN A 223 30.40 -2.52 22.15
C GLN A 223 30.25 -2.39 20.63
N ARG A 224 29.13 -2.89 20.13
CA ARG A 224 28.64 -2.71 18.76
C ARG A 224 27.25 -2.12 18.82
N LEU A 225 27.05 -1.01 18.13
CA LEU A 225 25.73 -0.41 17.96
C LEU A 225 25.16 -0.88 16.62
N VAL A 226 23.92 -1.34 16.67
CA VAL A 226 23.16 -1.81 15.51
C VAL A 226 21.87 -1.01 15.44
N VAL A 227 21.60 -0.45 14.26
CA VAL A 227 20.31 0.17 13.93
C VAL A 227 19.59 -0.79 12.99
N TYR A 228 18.42 -1.26 13.43
CA TYR A 228 17.55 -2.09 12.63
C TYR A 228 16.53 -1.20 11.94
N THR A 229 16.32 -1.45 10.65
CA THR A 229 15.39 -0.69 9.81
C THR A 229 14.51 -1.64 9.02
N GLU A 230 13.41 -1.13 8.49
CA GLU A 230 12.56 -1.82 7.51
C GLU A 230 12.32 -0.89 6.32
N LEU A 231 12.28 -1.44 5.11
CA LEU A 231 11.98 -0.68 3.90
C LEU A 231 10.59 -0.05 4.04
N VAL A 232 10.52 1.26 3.86
CA VAL A 232 9.26 1.93 3.59
C VAL A 232 8.92 1.59 2.16
N GLU A 233 8.06 0.58 1.98
CA GLU A 233 7.47 0.35 0.68
C GLU A 233 6.68 1.61 0.34
N PRO A 234 6.90 2.21 -0.85
CA PRO A 234 5.98 3.24 -1.28
C PRO A 234 4.60 2.64 -1.12
N GLU A 235 3.70 3.35 -0.43
CA GLU A 235 2.28 3.01 -0.52
C GLU A 235 2.08 2.81 -2.01
N ALA A 236 1.69 1.59 -2.42
CA ALA A 236 1.26 1.39 -3.77
C ALA A 236 0.26 2.52 -3.94
N GLU A 237 0.56 3.49 -4.79
CA GLU A 237 -0.46 4.37 -5.29
C GLU A 237 -1.38 3.36 -5.96
N GLU A 238 -2.36 2.87 -5.19
CA GLU A 238 -3.69 2.67 -5.71
C GLU A 238 -3.97 4.02 -6.32
N GLU A 239 -3.58 4.17 -7.59
CA GLU A 239 -4.17 5.12 -8.52
C GLU A 239 -5.60 5.17 -8.06
N PRO A 240 -6.04 6.26 -7.39
CA PRO A 240 -7.35 6.27 -6.77
C PRO A 240 -8.24 5.87 -7.91
N ALA A 241 -8.93 4.72 -7.78
CA ALA A 241 -9.80 4.21 -8.81
C ALA A 241 -10.59 5.44 -9.23
N GLU A 242 -10.30 5.98 -10.43
CA GLU A 242 -10.85 7.28 -10.77
C GLU A 242 -12.34 7.08 -10.56
N ASP A 243 -12.95 7.92 -9.71
CA ASP A 243 -14.39 7.97 -9.53
C ASP A 243 -14.97 8.33 -10.91
N PHE A 244 -15.03 7.35 -11.80
CA PHE A 244 -15.84 7.37 -12.98
C PHE A 244 -17.25 7.23 -12.42
N GLU A 245 -17.84 8.35 -12.01
CA GLU A 245 -19.28 8.46 -11.93
C GLU A 245 -19.86 8.14 -13.32
N GLY A 246 -20.11 6.86 -13.58
CA GLY A 246 -21.35 6.33 -14.14
C GLY A 246 -21.70 6.69 -15.58
N ALA A 247 -20.74 6.94 -16.47
CA ALA A 247 -21.04 6.98 -17.90
C ALA A 247 -20.97 5.56 -18.48
N PRO A 248 -22.04 5.06 -19.12
CA PRO A 248 -21.95 3.80 -19.84
C PRO A 248 -20.89 3.90 -20.96
N PRO A 249 -20.13 2.83 -21.21
CA PRO A 249 -19.08 2.83 -22.21
C PRO A 249 -19.64 2.99 -23.63
N ALA A 250 -18.77 3.27 -24.61
CA ALA A 250 -19.19 3.34 -26.00
C ALA A 250 -19.60 1.96 -26.55
N ALA A 251 -20.60 1.92 -27.43
CA ALA A 251 -21.05 0.68 -28.07
C ALA A 251 -19.95 0.05 -28.95
N PRO A 252 -19.82 -1.28 -28.98
CA PRO A 252 -18.87 -1.95 -29.86
C PRO A 252 -19.26 -1.81 -31.33
N GLU A 253 -18.27 -1.58 -32.17
CA GLU A 253 -18.47 -1.43 -33.62
C GLU A 253 -18.10 -2.70 -34.39
N ASN A 254 -18.49 -2.73 -35.68
CA ASN A 254 -18.11 -3.78 -36.62
C ASN A 254 -18.50 -5.19 -36.15
N VAL A 255 -19.73 -5.32 -35.63
CA VAL A 255 -20.30 -6.63 -35.32
C VAL A 255 -20.57 -7.37 -36.62
N ILE A 256 -19.92 -8.53 -36.77
CA ILE A 256 -19.97 -9.37 -37.96
C ILE A 256 -20.40 -10.78 -37.55
N VAL A 257 -21.40 -11.31 -38.25
CA VAL A 257 -21.90 -12.68 -38.07
C VAL A 257 -21.50 -13.52 -39.28
N GLN A 258 -20.69 -14.55 -39.05
CA GLN A 258 -20.21 -15.50 -40.05
C GLN A 258 -20.52 -16.93 -39.60
N HIS A 259 -21.37 -17.66 -40.32
CA HIS A 259 -21.69 -19.08 -40.12
C HIS A 259 -21.95 -19.50 -38.65
N ASN A 260 -20.90 -19.74 -37.86
CA ASN A 260 -20.94 -20.12 -36.45
C ASN A 260 -20.13 -19.20 -35.51
N ARG A 261 -19.75 -18.00 -35.96
CA ARG A 261 -18.94 -17.05 -35.20
C ARG A 261 -19.48 -15.64 -35.34
N ILE A 262 -19.58 -14.96 -34.21
CA ILE A 262 -19.84 -13.53 -34.10
C ILE A 262 -18.51 -12.88 -33.72
N SER A 263 -18.15 -11.74 -34.29
CA SER A 263 -16.94 -10.98 -33.93
C SER A 263 -17.18 -9.49 -33.99
N TRP A 264 -16.46 -8.72 -33.18
CA TRP A 264 -16.61 -7.27 -33.09
C TRP A 264 -15.26 -6.58 -32.82
N HIS A 265 -15.23 -5.25 -32.97
CA HIS A 265 -14.08 -4.46 -32.56
C HIS A 265 -14.13 -4.16 -31.07
N ALA A 266 -12.98 -4.26 -30.41
CA ALA A 266 -12.84 -3.86 -29.03
C ALA A 266 -13.08 -2.35 -28.90
N VAL A 267 -13.86 -1.96 -27.89
CA VAL A 267 -13.98 -0.58 -27.44
C VAL A 267 -12.69 -0.21 -26.73
N ARG A 268 -12.07 0.91 -27.12
CA ARG A 268 -10.81 1.41 -26.54
C ARG A 268 -11.12 2.33 -25.37
N ASP A 269 -11.71 1.73 -24.34
CA ASP A 269 -12.08 2.38 -23.11
C ASP A 269 -11.64 1.45 -21.98
N GLU A 270 -10.78 1.98 -21.10
CA GLU A 270 -10.18 1.21 -20.00
C GLU A 270 -11.21 0.81 -18.94
N ALA A 271 -12.36 1.51 -18.90
CA ALA A 271 -13.46 1.17 -18.01
C ALA A 271 -14.20 -0.12 -18.43
N VAL A 272 -14.04 -0.57 -19.68
CA VAL A 272 -14.77 -1.75 -20.20
C VAL A 272 -14.20 -3.04 -19.60
N ILE A 273 -15.01 -3.73 -18.81
CA ILE A 273 -14.67 -5.03 -18.21
C ILE A 273 -15.09 -6.21 -19.08
N GLY A 274 -16.05 -6.00 -19.98
CA GLY A 274 -16.59 -7.07 -20.82
C GLY A 274 -17.63 -6.62 -21.84
N TYR A 275 -18.23 -7.61 -22.49
CA TYR A 275 -19.24 -7.45 -23.53
C TYR A 275 -20.38 -8.43 -23.31
N ARG A 276 -21.63 -7.98 -23.42
CA ARG A 276 -22.83 -8.85 -23.43
C ARG A 276 -23.29 -9.07 -24.85
N ILE A 277 -23.59 -10.32 -25.19
CA ILE A 277 -24.07 -10.71 -26.52
C ILE A 277 -25.54 -11.04 -26.41
N TYR A 278 -26.33 -10.39 -27.27
CA TYR A 278 -27.78 -10.56 -27.32
C TYR A 278 -28.20 -11.17 -28.65
N ARG A 279 -29.14 -12.12 -28.60
CA ARG A 279 -29.69 -12.83 -29.76
C ARG A 279 -31.17 -12.56 -29.89
N GLU A 280 -31.61 -12.28 -31.11
CA GLU A 280 -33.03 -12.14 -31.42
C GLU A 280 -33.81 -13.44 -31.13
N ASN A 281 -34.93 -13.28 -30.44
CA ASN A 281 -35.95 -14.27 -30.25
C ASN A 281 -37.01 -14.13 -31.36
N LYS A 282 -37.08 -15.10 -32.27
CA LYS A 282 -37.98 -15.03 -33.44
C LYS A 282 -39.47 -15.09 -33.10
N GLU A 283 -39.83 -15.58 -31.92
CA GLU A 283 -41.23 -15.69 -31.52
C GLU A 283 -41.77 -14.37 -30.97
N THR A 284 -40.92 -13.64 -30.24
CA THR A 284 -41.31 -12.40 -29.55
C THR A 284 -40.80 -11.14 -30.25
N GLY A 285 -39.75 -11.26 -31.08
CA GLY A 285 -39.00 -10.15 -31.65
C GLY A 285 -38.09 -9.43 -30.63
N ALA A 286 -38.02 -9.92 -29.39
CA ALA A 286 -37.11 -9.39 -28.36
C ALA A 286 -35.68 -9.92 -28.57
N PHE A 287 -34.72 -9.37 -27.84
CA PHE A 287 -33.35 -9.86 -27.84
C PHE A 287 -33.01 -10.38 -26.45
N ASP A 288 -32.67 -11.67 -26.38
CA ASP A 288 -32.31 -12.35 -25.14
C ASP A 288 -30.79 -12.32 -24.99
N HIS A 289 -30.29 -12.02 -23.78
CA HIS A 289 -28.87 -12.20 -23.46
C HIS A 289 -28.51 -13.69 -23.54
N ILE A 290 -27.40 -14.02 -24.19
CA ILE A 290 -26.99 -15.42 -24.41
C ILE A 290 -25.61 -15.75 -23.88
N GLU A 291 -24.73 -14.76 -23.76
CA GLU A 291 -23.34 -14.98 -23.36
C GLU A 291 -22.66 -13.65 -23.02
N SER A 292 -21.63 -13.73 -22.19
CA SER A 292 -20.74 -12.61 -21.89
C SER A 292 -19.29 -12.95 -22.15
N VAL A 293 -18.54 -11.97 -22.65
CA VAL A 293 -17.13 -12.13 -23.02
C VAL A 293 -16.30 -11.05 -22.36
N SER A 294 -15.27 -11.46 -21.62
CA SER A 294 -14.40 -10.54 -20.89
C SER A 294 -13.66 -9.58 -21.83
N ALA A 295 -13.32 -8.38 -21.33
CA ALA A 295 -12.47 -7.42 -22.04
C ALA A 295 -11.08 -7.99 -22.39
N HIS A 296 -10.63 -9.02 -21.68
CA HIS A 296 -9.35 -9.68 -21.91
C HIS A 296 -9.44 -10.86 -22.89
N GLU A 297 -10.65 -11.31 -23.19
CA GLU A 297 -10.88 -12.41 -24.12
C GLU A 297 -10.95 -11.97 -25.58
N ARG A 298 -10.85 -12.93 -26.48
CA ARG A 298 -11.00 -12.69 -27.91
C ARG A 298 -12.40 -12.13 -28.18
N LYS A 299 -12.49 -11.04 -28.95
CA LYS A 299 -13.76 -10.39 -29.38
C LYS A 299 -14.50 -11.20 -30.43
N SER A 300 -14.82 -12.42 -30.04
CA SER A 300 -15.58 -13.34 -30.85
C SER A 300 -16.25 -14.41 -30.00
N LEU A 301 -17.49 -14.71 -30.32
CA LEU A 301 -18.25 -15.83 -29.75
C LEU A 301 -18.47 -16.89 -30.82
N ARG A 302 -18.32 -18.16 -30.46
CA ARG A 302 -18.79 -19.28 -31.31
C ARG A 302 -20.15 -19.73 -30.82
N THR A 303 -21.15 -19.70 -31.70
CA THR A 303 -22.49 -20.22 -31.41
C THR A 303 -23.01 -21.00 -32.61
N GLU A 304 -23.63 -22.14 -32.34
CA GLU A 304 -24.29 -22.94 -33.37
C GLU A 304 -25.51 -22.18 -33.91
N GLY A 305 -25.77 -22.32 -35.21
CA GLY A 305 -26.89 -21.65 -35.86
C GLY A 305 -26.81 -20.12 -35.85
N ALA A 306 -25.63 -19.51 -35.65
CA ALA A 306 -25.48 -18.05 -35.67
C ALA A 306 -26.05 -17.43 -36.96
N ALA A 307 -25.95 -18.14 -38.08
CA ALA A 307 -26.47 -17.66 -39.35
C ALA A 307 -28.00 -17.42 -39.37
N ASP A 308 -28.75 -18.05 -38.45
CA ASP A 308 -30.20 -17.99 -38.42
C ASP A 308 -30.74 -16.79 -37.62
N TYR A 309 -29.92 -16.06 -36.87
CA TYR A 309 -30.39 -15.03 -35.94
C TYR A 309 -29.75 -13.67 -36.21
N ALA A 310 -30.39 -12.62 -35.70
CA ALA A 310 -29.79 -11.30 -35.55
C ALA A 310 -29.19 -11.14 -34.15
N PHE A 311 -28.12 -10.34 -34.05
CA PHE A 311 -27.40 -10.09 -32.82
C PHE A 311 -27.08 -8.60 -32.66
N TYR A 312 -26.97 -8.16 -31.41
CA TYR A 312 -26.23 -6.95 -31.06
C TYR A 312 -25.33 -7.25 -29.86
N ILE A 313 -24.38 -6.36 -29.62
CA ILE A 313 -23.43 -6.47 -28.51
C ILE A 313 -23.40 -5.12 -27.78
N THR A 314 -23.31 -5.16 -26.47
CA THR A 314 -23.03 -4.00 -25.61
C THR A 314 -21.68 -4.18 -24.94
N SER A 315 -21.01 -3.08 -24.59
CA SER A 315 -19.86 -3.09 -23.68
C SER A 315 -20.35 -2.80 -22.26
N VAL A 316 -19.64 -3.33 -21.25
CA VAL A 316 -20.02 -3.22 -19.84
C VAL A 316 -18.84 -2.65 -19.05
N ASN A 317 -19.08 -1.66 -18.18
CA ASN A 317 -18.06 -1.06 -17.33
C ASN A 317 -17.96 -1.73 -15.94
N GLY A 318 -17.02 -1.25 -15.11
CA GLY A 318 -16.80 -1.72 -13.74
C GLY A 318 -18.04 -1.71 -12.84
N ASP A 319 -18.97 -0.78 -13.08
CA ASP A 319 -20.24 -0.58 -12.35
C ASP A 319 -21.39 -1.44 -12.88
N GLY A 320 -21.16 -2.20 -13.96
CA GLY A 320 -22.20 -2.97 -14.63
C GLY A 320 -23.10 -2.18 -15.58
N LEU A 321 -22.76 -0.93 -15.89
CA LEU A 321 -23.49 -0.12 -16.87
C LEU A 321 -23.16 -0.59 -18.29
N GLU A 322 -24.22 -0.86 -19.07
CA GLU A 322 -24.11 -1.22 -20.48
C GLU A 322 -24.13 -0.01 -21.39
N SER A 323 -23.34 -0.07 -22.47
CA SER A 323 -23.47 0.85 -23.59
C SER A 323 -24.84 0.79 -24.26
N ASP A 324 -25.12 1.75 -25.14
CA ASP A 324 -26.15 1.55 -26.17
C ASP A 324 -25.83 0.26 -27.00
N PRO A 325 -26.85 -0.39 -27.59
CA PRO A 325 -26.63 -1.53 -28.48
C PRO A 325 -25.77 -1.16 -29.68
N SER A 326 -24.89 -2.08 -30.10
CA SER A 326 -24.26 -2.01 -31.42
C SER A 326 -25.32 -1.98 -32.53
N GLU A 327 -24.88 -1.66 -33.77
CA GLU A 327 -25.70 -1.98 -34.93
C GLU A 327 -26.08 -3.46 -34.95
N ILE A 328 -27.35 -3.75 -35.26
CA ILE A 328 -27.85 -5.11 -35.36
C ILE A 328 -27.16 -5.80 -36.54
N ALA A 329 -26.52 -6.92 -36.26
CA ALA A 329 -25.83 -7.73 -37.24
C ALA A 329 -26.57 -9.05 -37.47
N SER A 330 -26.77 -9.39 -38.74
CA SER A 330 -27.24 -10.70 -39.19
C SER A 330 -26.18 -11.33 -40.09
N PHE A 331 -26.36 -12.61 -40.42
CA PHE A 331 -25.46 -13.33 -41.34
C PHE A 331 -25.16 -12.53 -42.61
N ARG A 332 -23.87 -12.45 -42.97
CA ARG A 332 -23.38 -11.95 -44.25
C ARG A 332 -22.55 -13.03 -44.91
N ASP A 333 -22.86 -13.31 -46.18
CA ASP A 333 -22.09 -14.18 -47.08
C ASP A 333 -20.65 -13.66 -47.30
#